data_AF-A0A519RHH4-F1
#
_entry.id   AF-A0A519RHH4-F1
#
_cell.length_a   1.000
_cell.length_b   1.000
_cell.length_c   1.000
_cell.angle_alpha   90.00
_cell.angle_beta   90.00
_cell.angle_gamma   90.00
#
_symmetry.space_group_name_H-M   'P 1'
#
loop_
_entity.id
_entity.type
_entity.pdbx_description
1 polymer ?
#
loop_
_entity_poly.entity_id
_entity_poly.type
_entity_poly.pdbx_seq_one_letter_code
_entity_poly.pdbx_strand_id
1 'polypeptide(L)'
;MNALTKYVQKFSRLRVARLKGALAPHKPILLLSVFEGIDKGNIRENKIYITPELVATFKDFWHQLVVNSNFTSHFSLPFYHLKSDGFWHLQTLAGREIALTSSNSIKSFSHLKQVVDFAFFDEDLYALLLNQHTRQVLKQALLSKYFPNIDLNSPNHLIGEIINQILHEPSAVYRTKAMNFDDEEVFVRSGVFKKEIPRIYNYTCSISGMRIITDSEIQMIDACHIVPFSESHDDTITNGISLCPNLHRAFDRGLISLDSDYKVLIKPFSEQENFYSIKQFEGKQILLPNRKVYYPSQENLDAHRIKHRFN
;
A
#
# COMPACT_ATOMS: atom_id res chain seq x y z
N MET A 1 31.21 18.64 16.35
CA MET A 1 30.57 17.33 16.64
C MET A 1 30.38 16.61 15.32
N ASN A 2 30.89 15.38 15.15
CA ASN A 2 30.69 14.60 13.92
C ASN A 2 29.18 14.38 13.71
N ALA A 3 28.70 14.43 12.46
CA ALA A 3 27.30 14.25 12.08
C ALA A 3 26.65 13.02 12.74
N LEU A 4 27.36 11.89 12.83
CA LEU A 4 26.84 10.70 13.49
C LEU A 4 26.48 10.95 14.96
N THR A 5 27.39 11.58 15.72
CA THR A 5 27.15 11.93 17.13
C THR A 5 25.99 12.92 17.27
N LYS A 6 25.90 13.92 16.37
CA LYS A 6 24.77 14.85 16.30
C LYS A 6 23.44 14.09 16.17
N TYR A 7 23.35 13.12 15.26
CA TYR A 7 22.10 12.38 15.02
C TYR A 7 21.78 11.33 16.07
N VAL A 8 22.77 10.68 16.67
CA VAL A 8 22.56 9.84 17.87
C VAL A 8 21.97 10.67 19.02
N GLN A 9 22.46 11.90 19.23
CA GLN A 9 21.90 12.80 20.23
C GLN A 9 20.48 13.28 19.88
N LYS A 10 20.22 13.64 18.62
CA LYS A 10 18.87 14.00 18.17
C LYS A 10 17.89 12.84 18.36
N PHE A 11 18.26 11.62 17.93
CA PHE A 11 17.40 10.44 18.03
C PHE A 11 17.15 10.01 19.46
N SER A 12 18.09 10.18 20.38
CA SER A 12 17.84 9.90 21.80
C SER A 12 16.93 10.94 22.51
N ARG A 13 16.58 12.04 21.83
CA ARG A 13 15.85 13.19 22.37
C ARG A 13 14.68 13.64 21.47
N LEU A 14 14.08 12.71 20.71
CA LEU A 14 12.92 13.03 19.88
C LEU A 14 11.81 13.66 20.72
N ARG A 15 11.16 14.67 20.13
CA ARG A 15 10.00 15.36 20.70
C ARG A 15 8.77 14.46 20.59
N VAL A 16 8.57 13.61 21.60
CA VAL A 16 7.45 12.66 21.69
C VAL A 16 6.50 13.02 22.82
N ALA A 17 5.21 12.72 22.62
CA ALA A 17 4.21 12.88 23.66
C ALA A 17 4.45 11.91 24.83
N ARG A 18 3.88 12.22 25.99
CA ARG A 18 3.90 11.37 27.18
C ARG A 18 2.49 11.09 27.65
N LEU A 19 2.19 9.83 27.95
CA LEU A 19 0.91 9.42 28.52
C LEU A 19 1.17 8.47 29.68
N LYS A 20 0.70 8.82 30.88
CA LYS A 20 0.87 8.03 32.11
C LYS A 20 2.32 7.55 32.35
N GLY A 21 3.30 8.42 32.07
CA GLY A 21 4.73 8.12 32.23
C GLY A 21 5.40 7.40 31.04
N ALA A 22 4.63 6.84 30.11
CA ALA A 22 5.17 6.21 28.90
C ALA A 22 5.41 7.23 27.77
N LEU A 23 6.52 7.07 27.05
CA LEU A 23 6.84 7.86 25.85
C LEU A 23 6.06 7.32 24.65
N ALA A 24 5.53 8.21 23.81
CA ALA A 24 4.86 7.81 22.58
C ALA A 24 5.85 7.16 21.59
N PRO A 25 5.60 5.92 21.14
CA PRO A 25 6.56 5.16 20.33
C PRO A 25 6.50 5.49 18.83
N HIS A 26 5.52 6.29 18.39
CA HIS A 26 5.18 6.52 16.98
C HIS A 26 6.35 7.03 16.13
N LYS A 27 7.04 8.10 16.56
CA LYS A 27 8.17 8.68 15.80
C LYS A 27 9.36 7.72 15.68
N PRO A 28 9.83 7.09 16.79
CA PRO A 28 10.82 6.03 16.70
C PRO A 28 10.44 4.90 15.73
N ILE A 29 9.20 4.41 15.78
CA ILE A 29 8.73 3.32 14.90
C ILE A 29 8.76 3.76 13.44
N LEU A 30 8.32 4.99 13.13
CA LEU A 30 8.42 5.53 11.77
C LEU A 30 9.86 5.54 11.26
N LEU A 31 10.81 6.01 12.07
CA LEU A 31 12.22 6.02 11.69
C LEU A 31 12.77 4.60 11.46
N LEU A 32 12.46 3.65 12.34
CA LEU A 32 12.84 2.25 12.18
C LEU A 32 12.28 1.66 10.88
N SER A 33 11.03 2.01 10.55
CA SER A 33 10.36 1.58 9.32
C SER A 33 11.03 2.13 8.07
N VAL A 34 11.46 3.39 8.11
CA VAL A 34 12.21 4.01 7.02
C VAL A 34 13.60 3.37 6.87
N PHE A 35 14.30 3.06 7.97
CA PHE A 35 15.61 2.40 7.90
C PHE A 35 15.51 1.00 7.29
N GLU A 36 14.49 0.25 7.68
CA GLU A 36 14.15 -1.05 7.11
C GLU A 36 13.80 -0.95 5.62
N GLY A 37 13.09 0.11 5.21
CA GLY A 37 12.81 0.40 3.81
C GLY A 37 14.07 0.68 2.99
N ILE A 38 15.07 1.35 3.57
CA ILE A 38 16.39 1.55 2.95
C ILE A 38 17.15 0.22 2.88
N ASP A 39 17.18 -0.57 3.96
CA ASP A 39 17.84 -1.88 4.01
C ASP A 39 17.30 -2.84 2.94
N LYS A 40 15.99 -2.83 2.70
CA LYS A 40 15.30 -3.66 1.70
C LYS A 40 15.37 -3.10 0.27
N GLY A 41 15.91 -1.89 0.08
CA GLY A 41 15.96 -1.23 -1.22
C GLY A 41 14.61 -0.69 -1.73
N ASN A 42 13.60 -0.62 -0.87
CA ASN A 42 12.30 0.00 -1.17
C ASN A 42 12.40 1.54 -1.19
N ILE A 43 13.38 2.11 -0.48
CA ILE A 43 13.69 3.54 -0.46
C ILE A 43 15.11 3.72 -1.00
N ARG A 44 15.21 4.23 -2.23
CA ARG A 44 16.48 4.30 -2.99
C ARG A 44 17.05 5.71 -3.13
N GLU A 45 16.24 6.72 -2.84
CA GLU A 45 16.61 8.13 -2.88
C GLU A 45 16.15 8.84 -1.60
N ASN A 46 16.58 10.08 -1.38
CA ASN A 46 16.12 10.91 -0.25
C ASN A 46 14.70 11.44 -0.48
N LYS A 47 13.77 10.54 -0.86
CA LYS A 47 12.35 10.79 -1.01
C LYS A 47 11.59 9.61 -0.42
N ILE A 48 10.96 9.85 0.71
CA ILE A 48 10.20 8.88 1.47
C ILE A 48 8.73 9.10 1.16
N TYR A 49 8.22 8.31 0.21
CA TYR A 49 6.82 8.29 -0.16
C TYR A 49 5.98 7.52 0.87
N ILE A 50 4.70 7.90 1.03
CA ILE A 50 3.74 7.13 1.81
C ILE A 50 3.28 5.95 0.95
N THR A 51 3.96 4.81 1.07
CA THR A 51 3.62 3.58 0.34
C THR A 51 2.94 2.54 1.24
N PRO A 52 2.17 1.60 0.67
CA PRO A 52 1.63 0.45 1.39
C PRO A 52 2.70 -0.31 2.18
N GLU A 53 3.91 -0.47 1.62
CA GLU A 53 5.02 -1.19 2.25
C GLU A 53 5.56 -0.46 3.46
N LEU A 54 5.68 0.87 3.40
CA LEU A 54 6.15 1.68 4.52
C LEU A 54 5.14 1.66 5.68
N VAL A 55 3.84 1.78 5.37
CA VAL A 55 2.77 1.70 6.37
C VAL A 55 2.71 0.29 6.98
N ALA A 56 2.83 -0.76 6.17
CA ALA A 56 2.88 -2.14 6.68
C ALA A 56 4.08 -2.38 7.59
N THR A 57 5.26 -1.91 7.19
CA THR A 57 6.49 -2.02 8.00
C THR A 57 6.34 -1.28 9.34
N PHE A 58 5.66 -0.13 9.33
CA PHE A 58 5.33 0.60 10.56
C PHE A 58 4.41 -0.21 11.48
N LYS A 59 3.38 -0.85 10.94
CA LYS A 59 2.48 -1.70 11.73
C LYS A 59 3.22 -2.94 12.27
N ASP A 60 4.09 -3.56 11.48
CA ASP A 60 4.93 -4.68 11.93
C ASP A 60 5.80 -4.29 13.11
N PHE A 61 6.56 -3.19 13.00
CA PHE A 61 7.35 -2.69 14.13
C PHE A 61 6.48 -2.29 15.31
N TRP A 62 5.28 -1.76 15.10
CA TRP A 62 4.35 -1.48 16.18
C TRP A 62 3.97 -2.75 16.94
N HIS A 63 3.56 -3.82 16.24
CA HIS A 63 3.19 -5.08 16.86
C HIS A 63 4.36 -5.76 17.58
N GLN A 64 5.57 -5.65 17.02
CA GLN A 64 6.78 -6.22 17.64
C GLN A 64 7.26 -5.43 18.86
N LEU A 65 7.18 -4.09 18.81
CA LEU A 65 7.84 -3.23 19.79
C LEU A 65 6.90 -2.61 20.84
N VAL A 66 5.58 -2.65 20.62
CA VAL A 66 4.61 -1.96 21.50
C VAL A 66 3.73 -2.97 22.21
N VAL A 67 4.13 -3.33 23.42
CA VAL A 67 3.37 -4.26 24.29
C VAL A 67 2.59 -3.47 25.34
N ASN A 68 1.31 -3.80 25.54
CA ASN A 68 0.45 -3.25 26.62
C ASN A 68 0.46 -1.72 26.70
N SER A 69 0.19 -1.06 25.58
CA SER A 69 0.27 0.39 25.47
C SER A 69 -1.11 1.06 25.50
N ASN A 70 -1.17 2.26 26.09
CA ASN A 70 -2.34 3.15 25.98
C ASN A 70 -2.35 3.93 24.64
N PHE A 71 -1.37 3.72 23.78
CA PHE A 71 -1.27 4.37 22.48
C PHE A 71 -1.89 3.50 21.39
N THR A 72 -2.47 4.15 20.38
CA THR A 72 -2.99 3.52 19.17
C THR A 72 -2.02 3.68 18.00
N SER A 73 -1.97 2.67 17.13
CA SER A 73 -1.06 2.64 15.99
C SER A 73 -1.57 3.52 14.85
N HIS A 74 -1.19 4.80 14.86
CA HIS A 74 -1.51 5.74 13.79
C HIS A 74 -0.24 6.20 13.07
N PHE A 75 -0.10 5.84 11.80
CA PHE A 75 1.05 6.20 10.95
C PHE A 75 1.06 7.69 10.58
N SER A 76 -0.11 8.27 10.37
CA SER A 76 -0.26 9.64 9.86
C SER A 76 0.40 10.71 10.73
N LEU A 77 0.26 10.57 12.04
CA LEU A 77 0.73 11.55 13.02
C LEU A 77 2.26 11.64 13.10
N PRO A 78 3.03 10.55 13.30
CA PRO A 78 4.48 10.64 13.32
C PRO A 78 5.03 11.13 11.97
N PHE A 79 4.42 10.76 10.84
CA PHE A 79 4.88 11.21 9.52
C PHE A 79 4.82 12.73 9.38
N TYR A 80 3.74 13.35 9.86
CA TYR A 80 3.63 14.81 9.86
C TYR A 80 4.47 15.47 10.96
N HIS A 81 4.43 14.97 12.20
CA HIS A 81 5.02 15.65 13.36
C HIS A 81 6.53 15.49 13.49
N LEU A 82 7.16 14.53 12.81
CA LEU A 82 8.62 14.34 12.87
C LEU A 82 9.40 15.57 12.39
N LYS A 83 8.79 16.45 11.59
CA LYS A 83 9.38 17.73 11.18
C LYS A 83 9.81 18.63 12.34
N SER A 84 9.14 18.50 13.48
CA SER A 84 9.47 19.26 14.69
C SER A 84 10.84 18.89 15.29
N ASP A 85 11.44 17.78 14.87
CA ASP A 85 12.79 17.36 15.28
C ASP A 85 13.90 17.94 14.38
N GLY A 86 13.51 18.67 13.31
CA GLY A 86 14.40 19.50 12.50
C GLY A 86 15.43 18.72 11.70
N PHE A 87 15.09 17.50 11.25
CA PHE A 87 15.86 16.71 10.29
C PHE A 87 14.97 15.98 9.27
N TRP A 88 13.66 16.20 9.35
CA TRP A 88 12.63 15.56 8.53
C TRP A 88 11.78 16.66 7.93
N HIS A 89 11.67 16.66 6.62
CA HIS A 89 11.01 17.71 5.86
C HIS A 89 9.92 17.11 5.01
N LEU A 90 8.87 17.89 4.74
CA LEU A 90 7.73 17.46 3.94
C LEU A 90 7.68 18.30 2.67
N GLN A 91 7.71 17.63 1.52
CA GLN A 91 7.39 18.23 0.24
C GLN A 91 5.90 18.06 -0.02
N THR A 92 5.19 19.16 -0.29
CA THR A 92 3.78 19.10 -0.70
C THR A 92 3.66 18.96 -2.22
N LEU A 93 2.54 18.39 -2.66
CA LEU A 93 2.14 18.44 -4.06
C LEU A 93 1.97 19.90 -4.52
N ALA A 94 2.28 20.18 -5.78
CA ALA A 94 2.23 21.53 -6.33
C ALA A 94 0.85 22.19 -6.08
N GLY A 95 0.87 23.39 -5.48
CA GLY A 95 -0.34 24.15 -5.16
C GLY A 95 -1.17 23.60 -3.99
N ARG A 96 -0.65 22.64 -3.22
CA ARG A 96 -1.33 22.11 -2.03
C ARG A 96 -0.68 22.62 -0.74
N GLU A 97 -1.54 22.92 0.23
CA GLU A 97 -1.15 23.32 1.58
C GLU A 97 -1.68 22.32 2.61
N ILE A 98 -0.91 22.14 3.70
CA ILE A 98 -1.31 21.24 4.78
C ILE A 98 -2.29 21.97 5.70
N ALA A 99 -3.58 21.79 5.45
CA ALA A 99 -4.61 22.27 6.38
C ALA A 99 -4.52 21.55 7.72
N LEU A 100 -4.44 22.31 8.82
CA LEU A 100 -4.28 21.78 10.17
C LEU A 100 -5.56 21.89 11.00
N THR A 101 -5.61 21.09 12.05
CA THR A 101 -6.55 21.25 13.16
C THR A 101 -6.15 22.45 14.03
N SER A 102 -7.04 22.88 14.93
CA SER A 102 -6.73 23.90 15.94
C SER A 102 -5.55 23.52 16.86
N SER A 103 -5.28 22.22 17.01
CA SER A 103 -4.11 21.68 17.72
C SER A 103 -2.84 21.59 16.88
N ASN A 104 -2.80 22.26 15.71
CA ASN A 104 -1.67 22.24 14.76
C ASN A 104 -1.29 20.83 14.27
N SER A 105 -2.26 19.92 14.16
CA SER A 105 -2.06 18.56 13.67
C SER A 105 -2.72 18.32 12.31
N ILE A 106 -2.26 17.30 11.59
CA ILE A 106 -2.93 16.83 10.37
C ILE A 106 -4.31 16.26 10.70
N LYS A 107 -5.28 16.47 9.80
CA LYS A 107 -6.69 16.07 9.99
C LYS A 107 -6.93 14.56 9.93
N SER A 108 -6.35 13.88 8.95
CA SER A 108 -6.55 12.44 8.71
C SER A 108 -5.45 11.86 7.83
N PHE A 109 -5.40 10.54 7.73
CA PHE A 109 -4.51 9.82 6.81
C PHE A 109 -4.78 10.17 5.35
N SER A 110 -6.06 10.20 4.96
CA SER A 110 -6.48 10.58 3.61
C SER A 110 -6.00 11.99 3.23
N HIS A 111 -6.17 12.97 4.13
CA HIS A 111 -5.69 14.34 3.91
C HIS A 111 -4.17 14.41 3.80
N LEU A 112 -3.44 13.64 4.62
CA LEU A 112 -1.98 13.56 4.53
C LEU A 112 -1.53 13.12 3.12
N LYS A 113 -2.10 12.03 2.60
CA LYS A 113 -1.77 11.49 1.27
C LYS A 113 -2.14 12.42 0.12
N GLN A 114 -3.20 13.23 0.27
CA GLN A 114 -3.65 14.15 -0.78
C GLN A 114 -2.82 15.44 -0.87
N VAL A 115 -2.02 15.74 0.16
CA VAL A 115 -1.27 17.00 0.24
C VAL A 115 0.23 16.78 0.20
N VAL A 116 0.74 15.74 0.87
CA VAL A 116 2.18 15.47 0.94
C VAL A 116 2.57 14.54 -0.21
N ASP A 117 3.55 14.97 -1.00
CA ASP A 117 4.14 14.18 -2.07
C ASP A 117 5.12 13.16 -1.47
N PHE A 118 6.14 13.65 -0.79
CA PHE A 118 7.12 12.83 -0.06
C PHE A 118 7.70 13.57 1.14
N ALA A 119 8.31 12.83 2.05
CA ALA A 119 9.22 13.38 3.06
C ALA A 119 10.68 13.19 2.66
N PHE A 120 11.59 13.96 3.25
CA PHE A 120 13.03 13.79 3.04
C PHE A 120 13.82 14.16 4.30
N PHE A 121 15.00 13.57 4.45
CA PHE A 121 15.91 13.88 5.56
C PHE A 121 16.82 15.06 5.23
N ASP A 122 17.42 15.68 6.25
CA ASP A 122 18.63 16.48 6.05
C ASP A 122 19.69 15.66 5.27
N GLU A 123 20.41 16.28 4.35
CA GLU A 123 21.40 15.60 3.48
C GLU A 123 22.51 14.88 4.26
N ASP A 124 22.98 15.47 5.37
CA ASP A 124 24.01 14.86 6.22
C ASP A 124 23.47 13.64 6.99
N LEU A 125 22.17 13.61 7.34
CA LEU A 125 21.52 12.42 7.88
C LEU A 125 21.35 11.35 6.80
N TYR A 126 20.85 11.73 5.63
CA TYR A 126 20.65 10.78 4.55
C TYR A 126 21.96 10.10 4.13
N ALA A 127 23.07 10.85 4.04
CA ALA A 127 24.38 10.30 3.77
C ALA A 127 24.82 9.24 4.81
N LEU A 128 24.52 9.46 6.09
CA LEU A 128 24.75 8.45 7.15
C LEU A 128 23.82 7.25 6.99
N LEU A 129 22.59 7.45 6.53
CA LEU A 129 21.64 6.36 6.33
C LEU A 129 21.97 5.49 5.12
N LEU A 130 22.80 5.94 4.17
CA LEU A 130 23.27 5.09 3.07
C LEU A 130 24.29 4.04 3.55
N ASN A 131 25.12 4.39 4.54
CA ASN A 131 26.10 3.46 5.10
C ASN A 131 25.45 2.53 6.15
N GLN A 132 25.58 1.22 5.93
CA GLN A 132 24.95 0.21 6.77
C GLN A 132 25.39 0.30 8.24
N HIS A 133 26.67 0.52 8.51
CA HIS A 133 27.19 0.60 9.87
C HIS A 133 26.61 1.79 10.64
N THR A 134 26.63 2.99 10.05
CA THR A 134 26.06 4.18 10.68
C THR A 134 24.54 4.09 10.84
N ARG A 135 23.84 3.48 9.88
CA ARG A 135 22.41 3.16 9.99
C ARG A 135 22.12 2.24 11.16
N GLN A 136 22.92 1.18 11.37
CA GLN A 136 22.77 0.29 12.54
C GLN A 136 23.03 1.01 13.87
N VAL A 137 24.03 1.89 13.94
CA VAL A 137 24.28 2.72 15.14
C VAL A 137 23.07 3.61 15.46
N LEU A 138 22.48 4.24 14.45
CA LEU A 138 21.30 5.08 14.61
C LEU A 138 20.04 4.26 14.98
N LYS A 139 19.86 3.08 14.38
CA LYS A 139 18.82 2.11 14.74
C LYS A 139 18.94 1.72 16.22
N GLN A 140 20.14 1.37 16.68
CA GLN A 140 20.40 1.00 18.07
C GLN A 140 20.14 2.15 19.05
N ALA A 141 20.44 3.40 18.66
CA ALA A 141 20.14 4.57 19.47
C ALA A 141 18.62 4.75 19.71
N LEU A 142 17.78 4.42 18.70
CA LEU A 142 16.32 4.43 18.85
C LEU A 142 15.85 3.27 19.73
N LEU A 143 16.29 2.05 19.45
CA LEU A 143 15.88 0.85 20.18
C LEU A 143 16.24 0.95 21.67
N SER A 144 17.50 1.27 21.99
CA SER A 144 17.95 1.40 23.38
C SER A 144 17.21 2.49 24.16
N LYS A 145 16.81 3.58 23.49
CA LYS A 145 16.15 4.71 24.15
C LYS A 145 14.65 4.50 24.38
N TYR A 146 13.94 3.99 23.37
CA TYR A 146 12.48 3.94 23.37
C TYR A 146 11.92 2.54 23.62
N PHE A 147 12.75 1.50 23.44
CA PHE A 147 12.36 0.10 23.50
C PHE A 147 13.38 -0.77 24.27
N PRO A 148 13.77 -0.40 25.51
CA PRO A 148 14.89 -1.04 26.21
C PRO A 148 14.65 -2.49 26.66
N ASN A 149 13.39 -2.95 26.69
CA ASN A 149 12.99 -4.23 27.29
C ASN A 149 12.36 -5.20 26.27
N ILE A 150 12.83 -5.19 25.02
CA ILE A 150 12.21 -5.96 23.94
C ILE A 150 13.14 -7.06 23.45
N ASP A 151 12.59 -8.28 23.39
CA ASP A 151 13.23 -9.41 22.73
C ASP A 151 12.77 -9.45 21.26
N LEU A 152 13.71 -9.18 20.33
CA LEU A 152 13.45 -9.13 18.89
C LEU A 152 13.47 -10.54 18.28
N ASN A 153 12.56 -11.41 18.68
CA ASN A 153 12.52 -12.81 18.21
C ASN A 153 11.23 -13.21 17.47
N SER A 154 10.38 -12.25 17.06
CA SER A 154 9.15 -12.59 16.33
C SER A 154 9.11 -11.96 14.93
N PRO A 155 9.26 -12.76 13.86
CA PRO A 155 9.06 -12.28 12.50
C PRO A 155 7.56 -12.19 12.22
N ASN A 156 6.93 -11.09 12.62
CA ASN A 156 5.60 -10.77 12.09
C ASN A 156 5.76 -10.02 10.76
N HIS A 157 5.11 -10.53 9.72
CA HIS A 157 5.12 -9.97 8.38
C HIS A 157 3.67 -9.72 7.95
N LEU A 158 3.12 -8.55 8.28
CA LEU A 158 1.74 -8.16 7.98
C LEU A 158 1.38 -8.36 6.51
N ILE A 159 2.28 -8.02 5.58
CA ILE A 159 2.06 -8.25 4.14
C ILE A 159 1.82 -9.75 3.86
N GLY A 160 2.59 -10.65 4.48
CA GLY A 160 2.41 -12.09 4.29
C GLY A 160 1.05 -12.59 4.79
N GLU A 161 0.59 -12.07 5.93
CA GLU A 161 -0.74 -12.36 6.47
C GLU A 161 -1.86 -11.83 5.57
N ILE A 162 -1.72 -10.59 5.07
CA ILE A 162 -2.68 -9.99 4.13
C ILE A 162 -2.74 -10.79 2.83
N ILE A 163 -1.58 -11.17 2.26
CA ILE A 163 -1.52 -12.03 1.07
C ILE A 163 -2.27 -13.33 1.37
N ASN A 164 -2.02 -13.97 2.52
CA ASN A 164 -2.69 -15.21 2.86
C ASN A 164 -4.22 -15.04 2.89
N GLN A 165 -4.72 -13.96 3.48
CA GLN A 165 -6.15 -13.64 3.53
C GLN A 165 -6.73 -13.38 2.14
N ILE A 166 -6.08 -12.55 1.32
CA ILE A 166 -6.52 -12.27 -0.06
C ILE A 166 -6.65 -13.57 -0.87
N LEU A 167 -5.71 -14.52 -0.70
CA LEU A 167 -5.66 -15.74 -1.51
C LEU A 167 -6.56 -16.87 -1.02
N HIS A 168 -6.84 -16.95 0.28
CA HIS A 168 -7.45 -18.15 0.87
C HIS A 168 -8.67 -17.86 1.74
N GLU A 169 -8.90 -16.62 2.15
CA GLU A 169 -10.07 -16.29 2.96
C GLU A 169 -11.35 -16.30 2.10
N PRO A 170 -12.43 -16.96 2.55
CA PRO A 170 -13.70 -16.86 1.86
C PRO A 170 -14.21 -15.41 1.83
N SER A 171 -14.68 -14.95 0.66
CA SER A 171 -15.20 -13.58 0.46
C SER A 171 -16.20 -13.14 1.55
N ALA A 172 -17.14 -14.01 1.94
CA ALA A 172 -18.11 -13.67 3.00
C ALA A 172 -17.46 -13.36 4.37
N VAL A 173 -16.39 -14.08 4.72
CA VAL A 173 -15.64 -13.84 5.97
C VAL A 173 -14.83 -12.56 5.83
N TYR A 174 -14.17 -12.37 4.70
CA TYR A 174 -13.36 -11.17 4.42
C TYR A 174 -14.20 -9.90 4.51
N ARG A 175 -15.37 -9.86 3.84
CA ARG A 175 -16.29 -8.71 3.86
C ARG A 175 -16.65 -8.28 5.27
N THR A 176 -16.93 -9.23 6.16
CA THR A 176 -17.27 -8.95 7.57
C THR A 176 -16.11 -8.30 8.32
N LYS A 177 -14.88 -8.75 8.08
CA LYS A 177 -13.68 -8.14 8.67
C LYS A 177 -13.43 -6.75 8.10
N ALA A 178 -13.59 -6.60 6.78
CA ALA A 178 -13.28 -5.38 6.05
C ALA A 178 -14.13 -4.17 6.45
N MET A 179 -15.34 -4.40 6.98
CA MET A 179 -16.17 -3.34 7.56
C MET A 179 -15.53 -2.61 8.76
N ASN A 180 -14.55 -3.24 9.42
CA ASN A 180 -13.86 -2.68 10.58
C ASN A 180 -12.45 -2.17 10.26
N PHE A 181 -12.02 -2.21 9.00
CA PHE A 181 -10.70 -1.71 8.62
C PHE A 181 -10.67 -0.18 8.66
N ASP A 182 -9.59 0.35 9.21
CA ASP A 182 -9.31 1.79 9.13
C ASP A 182 -8.70 2.15 7.76
N ASP A 183 -8.60 3.46 7.48
CA ASP A 183 -8.06 3.97 6.22
C ASP A 183 -6.61 3.52 5.95
N GLU A 184 -5.81 3.26 6.99
CA GLU A 184 -4.42 2.81 6.86
C GLU A 184 -4.37 1.34 6.47
N GLU A 185 -5.20 0.49 7.07
CA GLU A 185 -5.35 -0.93 6.75
C GLU A 185 -5.89 -1.13 5.34
N VAL A 186 -6.96 -0.40 4.96
CA VAL A 186 -7.50 -0.42 3.58
C VAL A 186 -6.43 -0.03 2.57
N PHE A 187 -5.60 0.96 2.90
CA PHE A 187 -4.52 1.40 2.01
C PHE A 187 -3.42 0.34 1.83
N VAL A 188 -3.00 -0.33 2.90
CA VAL A 188 -2.02 -1.42 2.81
C VAL A 188 -2.57 -2.56 1.96
N ARG A 189 -3.80 -3.01 2.26
CA ARG A 189 -4.46 -4.12 1.57
C ARG A 189 -4.69 -3.84 0.09
N SER A 190 -5.18 -2.64 -0.24
CA SER A 190 -5.31 -2.19 -1.62
C SER A 190 -3.98 -2.23 -2.37
N GLY A 191 -2.88 -1.87 -1.70
CA GLY A 191 -1.53 -1.98 -2.27
C GLY A 191 -1.12 -3.42 -2.55
N VAL A 192 -1.32 -4.31 -1.58
CA VAL A 192 -1.04 -5.75 -1.72
C VAL A 192 -1.88 -6.35 -2.85
N PHE A 193 -3.18 -6.10 -2.88
CA PHE A 193 -4.08 -6.56 -3.95
C PHE A 193 -3.58 -6.16 -5.34
N LYS A 194 -3.20 -4.89 -5.51
CA LYS A 194 -2.69 -4.35 -6.79
C LYS A 194 -1.41 -5.01 -7.27
N LYS A 195 -0.62 -5.59 -6.36
CA LYS A 195 0.58 -6.36 -6.68
C LYS A 195 0.26 -7.84 -6.92
N GLU A 196 -0.58 -8.43 -6.09
CA GLU A 196 -0.84 -9.87 -6.08
C GLU A 196 -1.70 -10.34 -7.25
N ILE A 197 -2.74 -9.59 -7.64
CA ILE A 197 -3.59 -10.00 -8.77
C ILE A 197 -2.75 -10.15 -10.04
N PRO A 198 -1.96 -9.15 -10.50
CA PRO A 198 -1.19 -9.32 -11.73
C PRO A 198 -0.11 -10.38 -11.58
N ARG A 199 0.51 -10.52 -10.41
CA ARG A 199 1.48 -11.59 -10.14
C ARG A 199 0.89 -12.99 -10.39
N ILE A 200 -0.35 -13.24 -9.97
CA ILE A 200 -1.04 -14.54 -10.15
C ILE A 200 -1.40 -14.81 -11.61
N TYR A 201 -1.66 -13.76 -12.38
CA TYR A 201 -1.81 -13.80 -13.83
C TYR A 201 -0.46 -13.70 -14.56
N ASN A 202 0.67 -13.88 -13.86
CA ASN A 202 2.02 -13.80 -14.41
C ASN A 202 2.29 -12.49 -15.18
N TYR A 203 1.79 -11.39 -14.63
CA TYR A 203 1.84 -10.03 -15.18
C TYR A 203 1.28 -9.94 -16.60
N THR A 204 0.19 -10.67 -16.87
CA THR A 204 -0.44 -10.75 -18.20
C THR A 204 -1.88 -10.24 -18.13
N CYS A 205 -2.25 -9.34 -19.04
CA CYS A 205 -3.65 -8.96 -19.20
C CYS A 205 -4.49 -10.17 -19.62
N SER A 206 -5.52 -10.45 -18.83
CA SER A 206 -6.41 -11.60 -19.00
C SER A 206 -7.13 -11.60 -20.36
N ILE A 207 -7.45 -10.44 -20.91
CA ILE A 207 -8.20 -10.33 -22.19
C ILE A 207 -7.26 -10.23 -23.40
N SER A 208 -6.33 -9.28 -23.39
CA SER A 208 -5.47 -9.01 -24.56
C SER A 208 -4.27 -9.95 -24.66
N GLY A 209 -3.83 -10.54 -23.54
CA GLY A 209 -2.56 -11.27 -23.46
C GLY A 209 -1.33 -10.36 -23.35
N MET A 210 -1.50 -9.04 -23.24
CA MET A 210 -0.38 -8.10 -23.07
C MET A 210 0.40 -8.45 -21.80
N ARG A 211 1.72 -8.64 -21.93
CA ARG A 211 2.65 -8.92 -20.84
C ARG A 211 3.90 -8.06 -21.02
N ILE A 212 4.21 -7.25 -20.01
CA ILE A 212 5.39 -6.37 -20.01
C ILE A 212 6.10 -6.60 -18.68
N ILE A 213 7.35 -7.05 -18.76
CA ILE A 213 8.23 -7.24 -17.62
C ILE A 213 9.37 -6.25 -17.79
N THR A 214 9.67 -5.49 -16.75
CA THR A 214 10.79 -4.54 -16.76
C THR A 214 11.73 -4.86 -15.61
N ASP A 215 13.00 -4.48 -15.74
CA ASP A 215 13.98 -4.59 -14.65
C ASP A 215 13.74 -3.55 -13.54
N SER A 216 12.84 -2.60 -13.80
CA SER A 216 12.38 -1.58 -12.86
C SER A 216 11.05 -1.97 -12.20
N GLU A 217 10.64 -1.26 -11.15
CA GLU A 217 9.34 -1.48 -10.48
C GLU A 217 8.14 -0.95 -11.28
N ILE A 218 8.30 -0.71 -12.59
CA ILE A 218 7.23 -0.23 -13.46
C ILE A 218 6.29 -1.40 -13.78
N GLN A 219 5.07 -1.31 -13.28
CA GLN A 219 4.00 -2.27 -13.54
C GLN A 219 3.02 -1.71 -14.59
N MET A 220 2.90 -2.41 -15.72
CA MET A 220 2.03 -2.00 -16.85
C MET A 220 0.67 -2.73 -16.88
N ILE A 221 0.45 -3.66 -15.95
CA ILE A 221 -0.77 -4.45 -15.85
C ILE A 221 -1.41 -4.18 -14.50
N ASP A 222 -2.67 -3.80 -14.52
CA ASP A 222 -3.43 -3.43 -13.33
C ASP A 222 -4.13 -4.64 -12.71
N ALA A 223 -4.35 -4.56 -11.41
CA ALA A 223 -5.43 -5.29 -10.76
C ALA A 223 -6.72 -4.49 -10.92
N CYS A 224 -7.73 -5.10 -11.53
CA CYS A 224 -9.07 -4.56 -11.63
C CYS A 224 -9.95 -5.33 -10.64
N HIS A 225 -10.68 -4.60 -9.80
CA HIS A 225 -11.75 -5.17 -9.00
C HIS A 225 -12.96 -5.41 -9.88
N ILE A 226 -13.55 -6.61 -9.83
CA ILE A 226 -14.74 -6.93 -10.60
C ILE A 226 -15.95 -6.17 -10.04
N VAL A 227 -16.12 -6.23 -8.72
CA VAL A 227 -17.01 -5.35 -7.95
C VAL A 227 -16.13 -4.39 -7.14
N PRO A 228 -16.29 -3.06 -7.28
CA PRO A 228 -15.44 -2.11 -6.58
C PRO A 228 -15.39 -2.34 -5.06
N PHE A 229 -14.20 -2.24 -4.46
CA PHE A 229 -14.03 -2.43 -3.02
C PHE A 229 -14.94 -1.53 -2.17
N SER A 230 -15.20 -0.30 -2.60
CA SER A 230 -16.12 0.63 -1.91
C SER A 230 -17.57 0.12 -1.83
N GLU A 231 -17.94 -0.84 -2.67
CA GLU A 231 -19.27 -1.47 -2.68
C GLU A 231 -19.22 -2.85 -2.03
N SER A 232 -18.24 -3.69 -2.39
CA SER A 232 -18.17 -5.08 -1.94
C SER A 232 -17.46 -5.29 -0.60
N HIS A 233 -16.53 -4.40 -0.24
CA HIS A 233 -15.53 -4.61 0.82
C HIS A 233 -14.76 -5.93 0.65
N ASP A 234 -14.48 -6.30 -0.61
CA ASP A 234 -13.89 -7.59 -0.97
C ASP A 234 -12.61 -7.38 -1.80
N ASP A 235 -11.44 -7.62 -1.19
CA ASP A 235 -10.15 -7.73 -1.88
C ASP A 235 -9.70 -9.19 -2.03
N THR A 236 -10.61 -10.16 -1.89
CA THR A 236 -10.23 -11.56 -2.14
C THR A 236 -9.91 -11.78 -3.61
N ILE A 237 -9.07 -12.77 -3.87
CA ILE A 237 -8.55 -13.10 -5.19
C ILE A 237 -9.65 -13.29 -6.25
N THR A 238 -10.81 -13.81 -5.86
CA THR A 238 -11.93 -14.08 -6.77
C THR A 238 -12.72 -12.82 -7.15
N ASN A 239 -12.46 -11.67 -6.52
CA ASN A 239 -12.95 -10.36 -6.93
C ASN A 239 -11.91 -9.59 -7.77
N GLY A 240 -10.80 -10.21 -8.15
CA GLY A 240 -9.73 -9.59 -8.94
C GLY A 240 -9.58 -10.17 -10.34
N ILE A 241 -9.31 -9.30 -11.31
CA ILE A 241 -8.90 -9.67 -12.66
C ILE A 241 -7.71 -8.81 -13.10
N SER A 242 -6.74 -9.41 -13.79
CA SER A 242 -5.57 -8.70 -14.28
C SER A 242 -5.82 -8.10 -15.67
N LEU A 243 -5.79 -6.78 -15.82
CA LEU A 243 -6.13 -6.08 -17.07
C LEU A 243 -5.10 -5.01 -17.45
N CYS A 244 -4.90 -4.78 -18.75
CA CYS A 244 -4.15 -3.61 -19.20
C CYS A 244 -4.97 -2.32 -18.97
N PRO A 245 -4.35 -1.14 -18.83
CA PRO A 245 -5.04 0.09 -18.44
C PRO A 245 -6.25 0.45 -19.30
N ASN A 246 -6.18 0.20 -20.62
CA ASN A 246 -7.29 0.48 -21.53
C ASN A 246 -8.48 -0.44 -21.29
N LEU A 247 -8.23 -1.75 -21.13
CA LEU A 247 -9.29 -2.73 -20.90
C LEU A 247 -9.82 -2.68 -19.47
N HIS A 248 -8.98 -2.34 -18.49
CA HIS A 248 -9.39 -2.01 -17.13
C HIS A 248 -10.42 -0.88 -17.15
N ARG A 249 -10.11 0.25 -17.83
CA ARG A 249 -11.07 1.35 -17.97
C ARG A 249 -12.34 0.95 -18.70
N ALA A 250 -12.24 0.14 -19.75
CA ALA A 250 -13.41 -0.36 -20.48
C ALA A 250 -14.29 -1.23 -19.58
N PHE A 251 -13.69 -2.06 -18.72
CA PHE A 251 -14.40 -2.93 -17.77
C PHE A 251 -15.10 -2.08 -16.71
N ASP A 252 -14.37 -1.22 -15.99
CA ASP A 252 -14.92 -0.34 -14.93
C ASP A 252 -16.08 0.54 -15.41
N ARG A 253 -16.05 0.95 -16.68
CA ARG A 253 -17.08 1.80 -17.30
C ARG A 253 -18.23 0.99 -17.90
N GLY A 254 -18.19 -0.33 -17.80
CA GLY A 254 -19.22 -1.24 -18.30
C GLY A 254 -19.36 -1.26 -19.82
N LEU A 255 -18.26 -1.03 -20.54
CA LEU A 255 -18.17 -1.24 -21.99
C LEU A 255 -17.95 -2.71 -22.33
N ILE A 256 -17.20 -3.41 -21.47
CA ILE A 256 -16.95 -4.84 -21.55
C ILE A 256 -17.38 -5.54 -20.25
N SER A 257 -17.72 -6.82 -20.33
CA SER A 257 -17.94 -7.71 -19.19
C SER A 257 -17.51 -9.13 -19.57
N LEU A 258 -17.74 -10.11 -18.69
CA LEU A 258 -17.50 -11.53 -18.97
C LEU A 258 -18.77 -12.34 -18.73
N ASP A 259 -19.01 -13.35 -19.55
CA ASP A 259 -20.11 -14.31 -19.40
C ASP A 259 -19.77 -15.46 -18.43
N SER A 260 -20.71 -16.41 -18.29
CA SER A 260 -20.57 -17.59 -17.42
C SER A 260 -19.47 -18.56 -17.85
N ASP A 261 -19.00 -18.46 -19.10
CA ASP A 261 -17.90 -19.26 -19.64
C ASP A 261 -16.58 -18.47 -19.67
N TYR A 262 -16.55 -17.27 -19.08
CA TYR A 262 -15.41 -16.34 -19.10
C TYR A 262 -15.03 -15.86 -20.51
N LYS A 263 -16.02 -15.69 -21.40
CA LYS A 263 -15.84 -15.01 -22.68
C LYS A 263 -16.21 -13.54 -22.54
N VAL A 264 -15.53 -12.71 -23.32
CA VAL A 264 -15.74 -11.26 -23.29
C VAL A 264 -17.06 -10.88 -23.95
N LEU A 265 -17.89 -10.14 -23.21
CA LEU A 265 -19.10 -9.48 -23.68
C LEU A 265 -18.79 -8.01 -23.95
N ILE A 266 -19.35 -7.45 -25.01
CA ILE A 266 -19.10 -6.08 -25.43
C ILE A 266 -20.43 -5.39 -25.70
N LYS A 267 -20.60 -4.15 -25.22
CA LYS A 267 -21.78 -3.35 -25.56
C LYS A 267 -21.71 -2.81 -26.99
N PRO A 268 -22.85 -2.45 -27.59
CA PRO A 268 -22.87 -1.73 -28.86
C PRO A 268 -22.20 -0.34 -28.72
N PHE A 269 -21.21 -0.06 -29.57
CA PHE A 269 -20.65 1.28 -29.81
C PHE A 269 -20.01 1.37 -31.19
N SER A 270 -19.66 2.58 -31.61
CA SER A 270 -18.89 2.83 -32.84
C SER A 270 -17.41 2.99 -32.51
N GLU A 271 -16.57 2.28 -33.23
CA GLU A 271 -15.11 2.44 -33.19
C GLU A 271 -14.55 2.37 -34.60
N GLN A 272 -13.42 3.04 -34.81
CA GLN A 272 -12.63 2.87 -36.01
C GLN A 272 -11.73 1.65 -35.85
N GLU A 273 -11.80 0.72 -36.80
CA GLU A 273 -11.00 -0.50 -36.76
C GLU A 273 -9.50 -0.20 -36.81
N ASN A 274 -8.76 -0.70 -35.82
CA ASN A 274 -7.31 -0.66 -35.74
C ASN A 274 -6.80 -1.71 -34.72
N PHE A 275 -5.47 -1.80 -34.53
CA PHE A 275 -4.85 -2.77 -33.62
C PHE A 275 -5.33 -2.67 -32.16
N TYR A 276 -5.85 -1.53 -31.72
CA TYR A 276 -6.37 -1.29 -30.37
C TYR A 276 -7.91 -1.42 -30.27
N SER A 277 -8.60 -1.81 -31.34
CA SER A 277 -10.04 -2.01 -31.36
C SER A 277 -10.51 -2.92 -30.24
N ILE A 278 -11.54 -2.51 -29.50
CA ILE A 278 -12.06 -3.30 -28.38
C ILE A 278 -12.94 -4.43 -28.92
N LYS A 279 -13.65 -4.24 -30.05
CA LYS A 279 -14.52 -5.27 -30.64
C LYS A 279 -13.78 -6.54 -31.03
N GLN A 280 -12.47 -6.46 -31.27
CA GLN A 280 -11.64 -7.64 -31.57
C GLN A 280 -11.66 -8.69 -30.45
N PHE A 281 -12.05 -8.30 -29.23
CA PHE A 281 -12.12 -9.20 -28.09
C PHE A 281 -13.51 -9.82 -27.90
N GLU A 282 -14.54 -9.43 -28.65
CA GLU A 282 -15.90 -9.97 -28.48
C GLU A 282 -15.92 -11.50 -28.61
N GLY A 283 -16.52 -12.18 -27.64
CA GLY A 283 -16.59 -13.65 -27.58
C GLY A 283 -15.27 -14.37 -27.31
N LYS A 284 -14.15 -13.64 -27.16
CA LYS A 284 -12.85 -14.24 -26.88
C LYS A 284 -12.80 -14.82 -25.47
N GLN A 285 -12.28 -16.04 -25.35
CA GLN A 285 -11.97 -16.64 -24.05
C GLN A 285 -10.81 -15.90 -23.37
N ILE A 286 -10.98 -15.50 -22.11
CA ILE A 286 -9.90 -14.86 -21.35
C ILE A 286 -8.88 -15.89 -20.85
N LEU A 287 -7.67 -15.40 -20.58
CA LEU A 287 -6.65 -16.13 -19.83
C LEU A 287 -7.01 -16.12 -18.35
N LEU A 288 -7.15 -17.31 -17.77
CA LEU A 288 -7.44 -17.50 -16.35
C LEU A 288 -6.15 -17.86 -15.59
N PRO A 289 -6.10 -17.66 -14.26
CA PRO A 289 -4.98 -18.13 -13.45
C PRO A 289 -4.75 -19.64 -13.58
N ASN A 290 -3.58 -20.14 -13.22
CA ASN A 290 -3.30 -21.58 -13.30
C ASN A 290 -4.14 -22.42 -12.31
N ARG A 291 -4.63 -21.81 -11.23
CA ARG A 291 -5.41 -22.49 -10.18
C ARG A 291 -6.87 -22.06 -10.28
N LYS A 292 -7.78 -23.04 -10.40
CA LYS A 292 -9.24 -22.81 -10.45
C LYS A 292 -9.77 -22.02 -9.25
N VAL A 293 -9.19 -22.22 -8.07
CA VAL A 293 -9.57 -21.49 -6.84
C VAL A 293 -9.29 -19.98 -6.91
N TYR A 294 -8.47 -19.52 -7.87
CA TYR A 294 -8.17 -18.12 -8.09
C TYR A 294 -8.96 -17.51 -9.25
N TYR A 295 -9.91 -18.26 -9.83
CA TYR A 295 -10.71 -17.72 -10.91
C TYR A 295 -11.61 -16.59 -10.39
N PRO A 296 -11.88 -15.57 -11.23
CA PRO A 296 -12.97 -14.63 -10.96
C PRO A 296 -14.25 -15.39 -10.61
N SER A 297 -14.89 -15.03 -9.50
CA SER A 297 -16.14 -15.70 -9.11
C SER A 297 -17.25 -15.32 -10.08
N GLN A 298 -18.11 -16.28 -10.41
CA GLN A 298 -19.28 -15.97 -11.23
C GLN A 298 -20.24 -15.02 -10.52
N GLU A 299 -20.38 -15.11 -9.19
CA GLU A 299 -21.16 -14.15 -8.40
C GLU A 299 -20.71 -12.69 -8.64
N ASN A 300 -19.40 -12.41 -8.63
CA ASN A 300 -18.88 -11.06 -8.88
C ASN A 300 -19.10 -10.63 -10.34
N LEU A 301 -18.90 -11.54 -11.30
CA LEU A 301 -19.13 -11.24 -12.72
C LEU A 301 -20.61 -10.99 -13.01
N ASP A 302 -21.52 -11.76 -12.39
CA ASP A 302 -22.97 -11.58 -12.46
C ASP A 302 -23.36 -10.21 -11.91
N ALA A 303 -22.84 -9.85 -10.73
CA ALA A 303 -23.06 -8.54 -10.12
C ALA A 303 -22.59 -7.40 -11.03
N HIS A 304 -21.43 -7.54 -11.65
CA HIS A 304 -20.91 -6.58 -12.63
C HIS A 304 -21.83 -6.48 -13.87
N ARG A 305 -22.27 -7.62 -14.43
CA ARG A 305 -23.21 -7.65 -15.57
C ARG A 305 -24.53 -6.98 -15.24
N ILE A 306 -25.10 -7.26 -14.07
CA ILE A 306 -26.35 -6.63 -13.59
C ILE A 306 -26.17 -5.12 -13.46
N LYS A 307 -25.12 -4.67 -12.77
CA LYS A 307 -24.81 -3.25 -12.56
C LYS A 307 -24.72 -2.50 -13.90
N HIS A 308 -24.07 -3.11 -14.89
CA HIS A 308 -23.86 -2.49 -16.19
C HIS A 308 -24.91 -2.89 -17.25
N ARG A 309 -25.96 -3.65 -16.91
CA ARG A 309 -27.04 -4.04 -17.82
C ARG A 309 -26.55 -4.80 -19.07
N PHE A 310 -25.72 -5.81 -18.85
CA PHE A 310 -25.44 -6.83 -19.86
C PHE A 310 -26.56 -7.88 -19.79
N ASN A 311 -27.24 -8.10 -20.92
CA ASN A 311 -28.32 -9.08 -21.05
C ASN A 311 -27.77 -10.49 -21.22
#